data_AF-A0A1I3ZGD4-F1
#
_entry.id   AF-A0A1I3ZGD4-F1
#
_cell.length_a   1.000
_cell.length_b   1.000
_cell.length_c   1.000
_cell.angle_alpha   90.00
_cell.angle_beta   90.00
_cell.angle_gamma   90.00
#
_symmetry.space_group_name_H-M   'P 1'
#
loop_
_entity.id
_entity.type
_entity.pdbx_description
1 polymer ?
#
loop_
_entity_poly.entity_id
_entity_poly.type
_entity_poly.pdbx_seq_one_letter_code
_entity_poly.pdbx_strand_id
1 'polypeptide(L)'
;MNHFSAFDILLIAHLIGDFLLQTEWMAKYKADRWIPLLAHCLVYTFSVSLLAYLFFPGGLSLWAILLVFVSHVILDRRSFVYYWYRKVMQVTDDRSKWLMIICDQVFHLIILGVALAIS
;
A
#
# COMPACT_ATOMS: atom_id res chain seq x y z
N MET A 1 20.86 -16.22 11.49
CA MET A 1 20.29 -16.10 10.13
C MET A 1 19.07 -15.21 10.25
N ASN A 2 18.99 -14.09 9.53
CA ASN A 2 17.70 -13.42 9.38
C ASN A 2 16.84 -14.31 8.49
N HIS A 3 15.77 -14.87 9.04
CA HIS A 3 14.86 -15.76 8.31
C HIS A 3 14.00 -15.00 7.29
N PHE A 4 13.97 -13.67 7.37
CA PHE A 4 13.19 -12.79 6.51
C PHE A 4 14.10 -11.96 5.60
N SER A 5 13.73 -11.88 4.32
CA SER A 5 14.27 -10.91 3.38
C SER A 5 13.75 -9.49 3.69
N ALA A 6 14.39 -8.46 3.14
CA ALA A 6 13.91 -7.08 3.27
C ALA A 6 12.49 -6.92 2.69
N PHE A 7 12.17 -7.63 1.61
CA PHE A 7 10.82 -7.62 1.04
C PHE A 7 9.79 -8.27 1.97
N ASP A 8 10.14 -9.36 2.67
CA ASP A 8 9.23 -10.00 3.63
C ASP A 8 8.87 -9.04 4.78
N ILE A 9 9.86 -8.25 5.25
CA ILE A 9 9.63 -7.20 6.25
C ILE A 9 8.68 -6.14 5.71
N LEU A 10 8.90 -5.65 4.48
CA LEU A 10 8.02 -4.64 3.87
C LEU A 10 6.60 -5.17 3.63
N LEU A 11 6.46 -6.44 3.25
CA LEU A 11 5.18 -7.11 3.08
C LEU A 11 4.41 -7.15 4.42
N ILE A 12 5.07 -7.58 5.51
CA ILE A 12 4.48 -7.57 6.85
C ILE A 12 4.09 -6.14 7.26
N ALA A 13 4.96 -5.17 7.01
CA ALA A 13 4.70 -3.77 7.34
C ALA A 13 3.50 -3.20 6.57
N HIS A 14 3.34 -3.58 5.30
CA HIS A 14 2.18 -3.22 4.50
C HIS A 14 0.90 -3.83 5.07
N LEU A 15 0.91 -5.11 5.44
CA LEU A 15 -0.27 -5.74 6.05
C LEU A 15 -0.66 -5.08 7.38
N ILE A 16 0.34 -4.70 8.20
CA ILE A 16 0.10 -3.96 9.45
C ILE A 16 -0.50 -2.58 9.15
N GLY A 17 0.12 -1.81 8.26
CA GLY A 17 -0.30 -0.44 7.95
C GLY A 17 -1.66 -0.36 7.25
N ASP A 18 -1.92 -1.24 6.30
CA ASP A 18 -3.08 -1.17 5.42
C ASP A 18 -4.33 -1.88 5.98
N PHE A 19 -4.13 -2.87 6.86
CA PHE A 19 -5.24 -3.62 7.49
C PHE A 19 -5.34 -3.42 8.99
N LEU A 20 -4.28 -3.71 9.76
CA LEU A 20 -4.40 -3.72 11.23
C LEU A 20 -4.53 -2.30 11.83
N LEU A 21 -3.82 -1.33 11.26
CA LEU A 21 -3.83 0.06 11.72
C LEU A 21 -4.81 0.95 10.95
N GLN A 22 -5.41 0.43 9.88
CA GLN A 22 -6.45 1.13 9.14
C GLN A 22 -7.77 1.08 9.91
N THR A 23 -8.23 2.24 10.36
CA THR A 23 -9.55 2.36 11.02
C THR A 23 -10.70 2.28 10.02
N GLU A 24 -11.91 1.96 10.51
CA GLU A 24 -13.13 1.98 9.67
C GLU A 24 -13.35 3.34 9.01
N TRP A 25 -13.10 4.44 9.74
CA TRP A 25 -13.21 5.80 9.21
C TRP A 25 -12.28 6.03 8.00
N MET A 26 -11.03 5.55 8.09
CA MET A 26 -10.10 5.60 6.95
C MET A 26 -10.63 4.77 5.78
N ALA A 27 -10.94 3.49 6.02
CA ALA A 27 -11.35 2.55 4.99
C ALA A 27 -12.63 3.00 4.24
N LYS A 28 -13.60 3.56 4.96
CA LYS A 28 -14.89 3.99 4.41
C LYS A 28 -14.79 5.26 3.57
N TYR A 29 -13.91 6.19 3.93
CA TYR A 29 -13.91 7.53 3.36
C TYR A 29 -12.65 7.90 2.56
N LYS A 30 -11.59 7.08 2.55
CA LYS A 30 -10.32 7.39 1.85
C LYS A 30 -10.48 7.59 0.34
N ALA A 31 -11.43 6.88 -0.29
CA ALA A 31 -11.71 7.05 -1.71
C ALA A 31 -12.24 8.44 -2.04
N ASP A 32 -13.09 9.01 -1.18
CA ASP A 32 -13.87 10.22 -1.48
C ASP A 32 -13.36 11.49 -0.77
N ARG A 33 -12.65 11.37 0.36
CA ARG A 33 -12.28 12.50 1.22
C ARG A 33 -10.78 12.56 1.48
N TRP A 34 -10.19 13.75 1.39
CA TRP A 34 -8.74 13.97 1.56
C TRP A 34 -8.22 13.67 2.96
N ILE A 35 -8.94 14.08 4.00
CA ILE A 35 -8.49 13.91 5.40
C ILE A 35 -8.31 12.43 5.77
N PRO A 36 -9.30 11.53 5.59
CA PRO A 36 -9.12 10.10 5.88
C PRO A 36 -8.08 9.44 4.99
N LEU A 37 -7.95 9.85 3.72
CA LEU A 37 -6.90 9.37 2.83
C LEU A 37 -5.51 9.71 3.36
N LEU A 38 -5.25 10.99 3.62
CA LEU A 38 -3.93 11.44 4.07
C LEU A 38 -3.59 10.85 5.45
N ALA A 39 -4.56 10.78 6.37
CA ALA A 39 -4.35 10.14 7.67
C ALA A 39 -3.94 8.67 7.50
N HIS A 40 -4.61 7.94 6.61
CA HIS A 40 -4.27 6.56 6.31
C HIS A 40 -2.89 6.42 5.64
N CYS A 41 -2.60 7.21 4.59
CA CYS A 41 -1.31 7.18 3.90
C CYS A 41 -0.15 7.51 4.84
N LEU A 42 -0.34 8.42 5.81
CA LEU A 42 0.66 8.72 6.84
C LEU A 42 0.87 7.54 7.79
N VAL A 43 -0.20 6.91 8.30
CA VAL A 43 -0.11 5.72 9.15
C VAL A 43 0.58 4.57 8.42
N TYR A 44 0.19 4.33 7.17
CA TYR A 44 0.78 3.32 6.31
C TYR A 44 2.28 3.57 6.08
N THR A 45 2.63 4.76 5.59
CA THR A 45 4.02 5.12 5.27
C THR A 45 4.89 5.11 6.51
N PHE A 46 4.37 5.56 7.66
CA PHE A 46 5.07 5.46 8.93
C PHE A 46 5.33 4.01 9.32
N SER A 47 4.34 3.12 9.18
CA SER A 47 4.49 1.69 9.49
C SER A 47 5.57 1.03 8.63
N VAL A 48 5.52 1.26 7.32
CA VAL A 48 6.50 0.74 6.35
C VAL A 48 7.91 1.27 6.64
N SER A 49 8.04 2.58 6.84
CA SER A 49 9.34 3.23 7.07
C SER A 49 9.95 2.82 8.41
N LEU A 50 9.14 2.70 9.46
CA LEU A 50 9.58 2.28 10.78
C LEU A 50 10.08 0.84 10.78
N LEU A 51 9.31 -0.09 10.21
CA LEU A 51 9.74 -1.50 10.15
C LEU A 51 10.96 -1.68 9.25
N ALA A 52 11.04 -0.93 8.14
CA ALA A 52 12.23 -0.92 7.32
C ALA A 52 13.48 -0.50 8.10
N TYR A 53 13.39 0.63 8.82
CA TYR A 53 14.47 1.15 9.66
C TYR A 53 14.90 0.18 10.76
N LEU A 54 13.96 -0.53 11.38
CA LEU A 54 14.25 -1.43 12.50
C LEU A 54 14.86 -2.77 12.09
N PHE A 55 14.47 -3.32 10.93
CA PHE A 55 14.72 -4.73 10.62
C PHE A 55 15.69 -4.99 9.47
N PHE A 56 16.07 -3.98 8.67
CA PHE A 56 17.17 -4.15 7.71
C PHE A 56 18.11 -2.95 7.63
N PRO A 57 19.43 -3.18 7.40
CA PRO A 57 20.42 -2.10 7.38
C PRO A 57 20.11 -1.04 6.33
N GLY A 58 20.20 0.24 6.71
CA GLY A 58 19.97 1.38 5.80
C GLY A 58 18.51 1.79 5.65
N GLY A 59 17.55 0.92 5.96
CA GLY A 59 16.12 1.20 5.80
C GLY A 59 15.75 1.58 4.36
N LEU A 60 14.61 2.27 4.19
CA LEU A 60 14.23 2.84 2.90
C LEU A 60 14.87 4.21 2.69
N SER A 61 15.31 4.49 1.46
CA SER A 61 15.78 5.82 1.09
C SER A 61 14.65 6.86 1.14
N LEU A 62 14.98 8.15 1.25
CA LEU A 62 13.98 9.22 1.25
C LEU A 62 13.13 9.21 -0.02
N TRP A 63 13.73 8.89 -1.18
CA TRP A 63 13.03 8.77 -2.45
C TRP A 63 12.08 7.57 -2.47
N ALA A 64 12.47 6.44 -1.87
CA ALA A 64 11.61 5.28 -1.72
C ALA A 64 10.41 5.56 -0.79
N ILE A 65 10.63 6.25 0.33
CA ILE A 65 9.55 6.66 1.24
C ILE A 65 8.57 7.60 0.53
N LEU A 66 9.07 8.58 -0.24
CA LEU A 66 8.24 9.48 -1.02
C LEU A 66 7.45 8.74 -2.09
N LEU A 67 8.08 7.79 -2.80
CA LEU A 67 7.42 6.94 -3.78
C LEU A 67 6.26 6.19 -3.12
N VAL A 68 6.51 5.50 -2.00
CA VAL A 68 5.50 4.74 -1.24
C VAL A 68 4.32 5.63 -0.87
N PHE A 69 4.57 6.81 -0.26
CA PHE A 69 3.51 7.72 0.14
C PHE A 69 2.66 8.21 -1.04
N VAL A 70 3.31 8.70 -2.10
CA VAL A 70 2.61 9.27 -3.27
C VAL A 70 1.83 8.20 -4.01
N SER A 71 2.40 7.01 -4.21
CA SER A 71 1.67 5.92 -4.85
C SER A 71 0.48 5.46 -4.01
N HIS A 72 0.61 5.41 -2.67
CA HIS A 72 -0.49 5.04 -1.78
C HIS A 72 -1.65 6.02 -1.91
N VAL A 73 -1.37 7.33 -1.94
CA VAL A 73 -2.38 8.38 -2.17
C VAL A 73 -3.11 8.18 -3.50
N ILE A 74 -2.40 7.78 -4.56
CA ILE A 74 -2.98 7.57 -5.90
C ILE A 74 -3.82 6.29 -5.96
N LEU A 75 -3.29 5.18 -5.46
CA LEU A 75 -3.95 3.87 -5.51
C LEU A 75 -5.23 3.86 -4.66
N ASP A 76 -5.17 4.43 -3.45
CA ASP A 76 -6.32 4.46 -2.53
C ASP A 76 -7.47 5.37 -2.93
N ARG A 77 -7.25 6.25 -3.93
CA ARG A 77 -8.35 6.94 -4.62
C ARG A 77 -9.21 6.00 -5.45
N ARG A 78 -8.76 4.77 -5.66
CA ARG A 78 -9.43 3.68 -6.39
C ARG A 78 -9.74 3.97 -7.85
N SER A 79 -9.58 5.19 -8.37
CA SER A 79 -9.88 5.50 -9.78
C SER A 79 -9.03 4.67 -10.73
N PHE A 80 -7.73 4.55 -10.46
CA PHE A 80 -6.81 3.72 -11.24
C PHE A 80 -7.15 2.22 -11.12
N VAL A 81 -7.30 1.72 -9.90
CA VAL A 81 -7.61 0.31 -9.65
C VAL A 81 -8.97 -0.07 -10.24
N TYR A 82 -9.97 0.79 -10.11
CA TYR A 82 -11.29 0.58 -10.69
C TYR A 82 -11.24 0.55 -12.23
N TYR A 83 -10.46 1.45 -12.84
CA TYR A 83 -10.21 1.38 -14.29
C TYR A 83 -9.57 0.04 -14.66
N TRP A 84 -8.52 -0.39 -13.96
CA TRP A 84 -7.85 -1.66 -14.23
C TRP A 84 -8.79 -2.87 -14.07
N TYR A 85 -9.51 -2.90 -12.95
CA TYR A 85 -10.52 -3.91 -12.62
C TYR A 85 -11.61 -4.04 -13.69
N ARG A 86 -12.11 -2.92 -14.23
CA ARG A 86 -13.19 -2.93 -15.24
C ARG A 86 -12.69 -3.10 -16.67
N LYS A 87 -11.52 -2.56 -17.02
CA LYS A 87 -11.05 -2.49 -18.41
C LYS A 87 -10.00 -3.53 -18.75
N VAL A 88 -9.08 -3.83 -17.83
CA VAL A 88 -8.01 -4.82 -18.04
C VAL A 88 -8.46 -6.19 -17.59
N MET A 89 -8.96 -6.31 -16.36
CA MET A 89 -9.46 -7.58 -15.83
C MET A 89 -10.87 -7.93 -16.33
N GLN A 90 -11.55 -6.98 -16.98
CA GLN A 90 -12.88 -7.14 -17.57
C GLN A 90 -13.93 -7.71 -16.60
N VAL A 91 -13.83 -7.37 -15.30
CA VAL A 91 -14.77 -7.90 -14.31
C VAL A 91 -16.12 -7.21 -14.46
N THR A 92 -17.15 -8.02 -14.70
CA THR A 92 -18.54 -7.57 -14.90
C THR A 92 -19.46 -7.85 -13.72
N ASP A 93 -19.14 -8.85 -12.88
CA ASP A 93 -19.95 -9.25 -11.72
C ASP A 93 -19.54 -8.47 -10.47
N ASP A 94 -20.49 -7.77 -9.86
CA ASP A 94 -20.26 -7.00 -8.64
C ASP A 94 -20.07 -7.88 -7.39
N ARG A 95 -20.35 -9.19 -7.45
CA ARG A 95 -19.97 -10.14 -6.39
C ARG A 95 -18.46 -10.34 -6.31
N SER A 96 -17.73 -9.94 -7.34
CA SER A 96 -16.27 -10.06 -7.44
C SER A 96 -15.52 -8.86 -6.88
N LYS A 97 -16.14 -8.00 -6.06
CA LYS A 97 -15.48 -6.84 -5.41
C LYS A 97 -14.21 -7.19 -4.64
N TRP A 98 -14.09 -8.42 -4.12
CA TRP A 98 -12.87 -8.90 -3.49
C TRP A 98 -11.67 -8.90 -4.45
N LEU A 99 -11.87 -9.17 -5.75
CA LEU A 99 -10.81 -9.09 -6.76
C LEU A 99 -10.29 -7.65 -6.92
N MET A 100 -11.15 -6.64 -6.75
CA MET A 100 -10.71 -5.25 -6.78
C MET A 100 -9.79 -4.94 -5.60
N ILE A 101 -10.08 -5.49 -4.42
CA ILE A 101 -9.21 -5.39 -3.25
C ILE A 101 -7.89 -6.11 -3.54
N ILE A 102 -7.91 -7.35 -4.02
CA ILE A 102 -6.65 -8.07 -4.31
C ILE A 102 -5.82 -7.34 -5.39
N CYS A 103 -6.46 -6.82 -6.44
CA CYS A 103 -5.79 -6.02 -7.47
C CYS A 103 -5.12 -4.78 -6.87
N ASP A 104 -5.81 -4.06 -5.99
CA ASP A 104 -5.27 -2.91 -5.26
C ASP A 104 -4.01 -3.30 -4.46
N GLN A 105 -4.11 -4.37 -3.67
CA GLN A 105 -3.00 -4.83 -2.83
C GLN A 105 -1.78 -5.28 -3.66
N VAL A 106 -2.00 -5.95 -4.79
CA VAL A 106 -0.90 -6.33 -5.69
C VAL A 106 -0.14 -5.11 -6.22
N PHE A 107 -0.82 -4.02 -6.56
CA PHE A 107 -0.15 -2.78 -6.94
C PHE A 107 0.69 -2.19 -5.81
N HIS A 108 0.19 -2.21 -4.58
CA HIS A 108 0.97 -1.79 -3.41
C HIS A 108 2.23 -2.64 -3.21
N LEU A 109 2.14 -3.97 -3.38
CA LEU A 109 3.31 -4.85 -3.30
C LEU A 109 4.33 -4.60 -4.42
N ILE A 110 3.87 -4.28 -5.64
CA ILE A 110 4.76 -3.88 -6.74
C ILE A 110 5.52 -2.61 -6.36
N ILE A 111 4.83 -1.60 -5.82
CA ILE A 111 5.46 -0.36 -5.34
C ILE A 111 6.51 -0.66 -4.27
N LEU A 112 6.22 -1.54 -3.30
CA LEU A 112 7.20 -1.91 -2.27
C LEU A 112 8.45 -2.56 -2.88
N GLY A 113 8.27 -3.43 -3.88
CA GLY A 113 9.39 -4.02 -4.62
C GLY A 113 10.24 -2.96 -5.33
N VAL A 114 9.60 -1.99 -5.98
CA VAL A 114 10.30 -0.86 -6.63
C VAL A 114 11.00 0.03 -5.60
N ALA A 115 10.33 0.36 -4.50
CA ALA A 115 10.87 1.18 -3.41
C ALA A 115 12.12 0.54 -2.80
N LEU A 116 12.11 -0.78 -2.60
CA LEU A 116 13.26 -1.54 -2.13
C LEU A 116 14.40 -1.54 -3.17
N ALA A 117 14.09 -1.64 -4.46
CA ALA A 117 15.10 -1.64 -5.53
C ALA A 117 15.81 -0.29 -5.73
N ILE A 118 15.19 0.81 -5.31
CA ILE A 118 15.75 2.17 -5.37
C ILE A 118 16.24 2.70 -4.02
N SER A 119 16.24 1.86 -2.98
CA SER A 119 16.80 2.15 -1.66
C SER A 119 18.24 1.67 -1.58
#